data_AF-A0A7C6W5Z5-F1
#
_entry.id   AF-A0A7C6W5Z5-F1
#
_cell.length_a   1.000
_cell.length_b   1.000
_cell.length_c   1.000
_cell.angle_alpha   90.00
_cell.angle_beta   90.00
_cell.angle_gamma   90.00
#
_symmetry.space_group_name_H-M   'P 1'
#
loop_
_entity.id
_entity.type
_entity.pdbx_description
1 polymer ?
#
loop_
_entity_poly.entity_id
_entity_poly.type
_entity_poly.pdbx_seq_one_letter_code
_entity_poly.pdbx_strand_id
1 'polypeptide(L)'
;MVNSNLNNSNNRIDVRSFVSKNITPYDGDASFLKGATQRTKDMWQICLDAIKEERANNGVRAIDNETVSTITSHPAGYIDRENELIV
;
A
#
# COMPACT_ATOMS: atom_id res chain seq x y z
N MET A 1 30.15 -24.86 -11.92
CA MET A 1 28.99 -25.77 -11.89
C MET A 1 27.73 -24.93 -12.08
N VAL A 2 26.91 -25.30 -13.05
CA VAL A 2 25.77 -24.51 -13.55
C VAL A 2 24.64 -24.54 -12.52
N ASN A 3 24.14 -23.38 -12.10
CA ASN A 3 23.04 -23.26 -11.15
C ASN A 3 21.70 -23.49 -11.90
N SER A 4 21.33 -24.75 -12.08
CA SER A 4 20.13 -25.15 -12.81
C SER A 4 18.89 -25.16 -11.91
N ASN A 5 18.34 -23.99 -11.63
CA ASN A 5 16.99 -23.84 -11.01
C ASN A 5 16.05 -22.98 -11.89
N LEU A 6 16.31 -22.92 -13.19
CA LEU A 6 15.32 -22.51 -14.17
C LEU A 6 14.44 -23.72 -14.43
N ASN A 7 13.23 -23.76 -13.85
CA ASN A 7 12.00 -24.37 -14.40
C ASN A 7 11.00 -24.66 -13.27
N ASN A 8 9.92 -23.86 -13.21
CA ASN A 8 8.51 -24.30 -13.14
C ASN A 8 7.55 -23.22 -12.56
N SER A 9 7.98 -21.96 -12.43
CA SER A 9 7.08 -20.85 -12.10
C SER A 9 6.35 -20.25 -13.32
N ASN A 10 6.72 -20.67 -14.53
CA ASN A 10 6.25 -20.01 -15.77
C ASN A 10 5.04 -20.70 -16.43
N ASN A 11 4.53 -21.81 -15.89
CA ASN A 11 3.48 -22.61 -16.52
C ASN A 11 2.13 -22.61 -15.77
N ARG A 12 2.05 -22.05 -14.56
CA ARG A 12 0.80 -21.90 -13.79
C ARG A 12 0.92 -20.84 -12.70
N ILE A 13 -0.21 -20.31 -12.27
CA ILE A 13 -0.29 -19.40 -11.12
C ILE A 13 -0.07 -20.22 -9.83
N ASP A 14 1.04 -19.98 -9.14
CA ASP A 14 1.38 -20.64 -7.88
C ASP A 14 2.21 -19.67 -6.99
N VAL A 15 1.52 -18.79 -6.27
CA VAL A 15 2.14 -17.79 -5.38
C VAL A 15 2.92 -18.45 -4.25
N ARG A 16 2.46 -19.62 -3.76
CA ARG A 16 3.12 -20.34 -2.66
C ARG A 16 4.52 -20.80 -3.06
N SER A 17 4.65 -21.44 -4.24
CA SER A 17 5.96 -21.88 -4.73
C SER A 17 6.89 -20.69 -4.97
N PHE A 18 6.36 -19.56 -5.44
CA PHE A 18 7.17 -18.36 -5.65
C PHE A 18 7.76 -17.84 -4.33
N VAL A 19 6.92 -17.63 -3.32
CA VAL A 19 7.38 -17.13 -2.01
C VAL A 19 8.38 -18.10 -1.38
N SER A 20 8.07 -19.40 -1.35
CA SER A 20 8.92 -20.40 -0.70
C SER A 20 10.32 -20.51 -1.32
N LYS A 21 10.47 -20.24 -2.61
CA LYS A 21 11.75 -20.31 -3.34
C LYS A 21 12.58 -19.03 -3.28
N ASN A 22 11.95 -17.89 -3.00
CA ASN A 22 12.59 -16.57 -3.11
C ASN A 22 12.63 -15.79 -1.79
N ILE A 23 12.05 -16.31 -0.71
CA ILE A 23 12.12 -15.68 0.61
C ILE A 23 13.53 -15.85 1.20
N THR A 24 14.07 -14.76 1.76
CA THR A 24 15.26 -14.78 2.61
C THR A 24 14.79 -14.63 4.05
N PRO A 25 14.84 -15.68 4.89
CA PRO A 25 14.52 -15.56 6.31
C PRO A 25 15.41 -14.50 6.97
N TYR A 26 14.81 -13.70 7.85
CA TYR A 26 15.50 -12.69 8.63
C TYR A 26 15.23 -12.95 10.12
N ASP A 27 16.24 -13.46 10.83
CA ASP A 27 16.18 -13.79 12.26
C ASP A 27 16.83 -12.72 13.15
N GLY A 28 17.11 -11.54 12.59
CA GLY A 28 17.66 -10.39 13.32
C GLY A 28 16.60 -9.63 14.12
N ASP A 29 16.97 -8.47 14.66
CA ASP A 29 16.09 -7.61 15.46
C ASP A 29 15.58 -6.38 14.70
N ALA A 30 14.92 -5.46 15.40
CA ALA A 30 14.35 -4.24 14.82
C ALA A 30 15.38 -3.14 14.49
N SER A 31 16.67 -3.33 14.75
CA SER A 31 17.70 -2.28 14.59
C SER A 31 17.86 -1.78 13.15
N PHE A 32 17.50 -2.59 12.14
CA PHE A 32 17.56 -2.18 10.73
C PHE A 32 16.43 -1.22 10.31
N LEU A 33 15.37 -1.12 11.11
CA LEU A 33 14.19 -0.32 10.77
C LEU A 33 14.57 1.15 10.56
N LYS A 34 13.94 1.77 9.55
CA LYS A 34 14.08 3.20 9.26
C LYS A 34 12.76 3.90 9.59
N GLY A 35 12.88 5.11 10.12
CA GLY A 35 11.73 5.96 10.40
C GLY A 35 11.05 6.45 9.13
N ALA A 36 9.86 7.02 9.28
CA ALA A 36 9.10 7.61 8.20
C ALA A 36 9.88 8.75 7.52
N THR A 37 9.78 8.81 6.19
CA THR A 37 10.31 9.92 5.39
C THR A 37 9.51 11.20 5.64
N GLN A 38 10.08 12.37 5.30
CA GLN A 38 9.35 13.64 5.43
C GLN A 38 8.07 13.64 4.59
N ARG A 39 8.16 13.16 3.34
CA ARG A 39 7.03 12.94 2.43
C ARG A 39 5.91 12.11 3.07
N THR A 40 6.25 11.01 3.76
CA THR A 40 5.28 10.19 4.49
C THR A 40 4.62 10.97 5.63
N LYS A 41 5.40 11.76 6.38
CA LYS A 41 4.88 12.56 7.49
C LYS A 41 3.95 13.68 7.00
N ASP A 42 4.32 14.35 5.92
CA ASP A 42 3.53 15.44 5.34
C ASP A 42 2.19 14.93 4.81
N MET A 43 2.21 13.83 4.04
CA MET A 43 0.98 13.18 3.57
C MET A 43 0.12 12.68 4.73
N TRP A 44 0.74 12.10 5.76
CA TRP A 44 0.01 11.67 6.96
C TRP A 44 -0.62 12.85 7.71
N GLN A 45 0.01 14.01 7.72
CA GLN A 45 -0.53 15.21 8.35
C GLN A 45 -1.83 15.66 7.67
N ILE A 46 -1.93 15.58 6.34
CA ILE A 46 -3.16 15.87 5.59
C ILE A 46 -4.30 14.93 6.04
N CYS A 47 -4.01 13.64 6.19
CA CYS A 47 -4.97 12.67 6.70
C CYS A 47 -5.40 12.97 8.14
N LEU A 48 -4.44 13.33 9.01
CA LEU A 48 -4.75 13.67 10.40
C LEU A 48 -5.68 14.87 10.50
N ASP A 49 -5.51 15.86 9.63
CA ASP A 49 -6.37 17.04 9.62
C ASP A 49 -7.77 16.72 9.06
N ALA A 50 -7.87 15.84 8.06
CA ALA A 50 -9.15 15.29 7.60
C ALA A 50 -9.88 14.51 8.71
N ILE A 51 -9.17 13.69 9.48
CA ILE A 51 -9.75 12.92 10.60
C ILE A 51 -10.20 13.85 11.75
N LYS A 52 -9.52 14.99 11.95
CA LYS A 52 -9.98 16.00 12.91
C LYS A 52 -11.31 16.63 12.45
N GLU A 53 -11.45 16.90 11.15
CA GLU A 53 -12.69 17.40 10.55
C GLU A 53 -13.85 16.42 10.74
N GLU A 54 -13.62 15.13 10.48
CA GLU A 54 -14.59 14.05 10.74
C GLU A 54 -15.10 14.04 12.18
N ARG A 55 -14.17 14.11 13.15
CA ARG A 55 -14.52 14.16 14.57
C ARG A 55 -15.33 15.41 14.91
N ALA A 56 -15.00 16.56 14.31
CA ALA A 56 -15.76 17.79 14.50
C ALA A 56 -17.17 17.70 13.88
N ASN A 57 -17.31 16.97 12.76
CA ASN A 57 -18.59 16.68 12.10
C ASN A 57 -19.41 15.60 12.81
N ASN A 58 -18.92 15.06 13.94
CA ASN A 58 -19.50 13.93 14.65
C ASN A 58 -19.71 12.71 13.72
N GLY A 59 -18.81 12.50 12.75
CA GLY A 59 -18.97 11.46 11.75
C GLY A 59 -18.13 11.68 10.49
N VAL A 60 -18.78 11.56 9.34
CA VAL A 60 -18.13 11.50 8.02
C VAL A 60 -17.69 12.88 7.52
N ARG A 61 -16.59 12.93 6.76
CA ARG A 61 -16.13 14.15 6.09
C ARG A 61 -17.00 14.51 4.89
N ALA A 62 -17.19 13.53 4.00
CA ALA A 62 -18.00 13.63 2.80
C ALA A 62 -18.45 12.23 2.35
N ILE A 63 -19.60 12.15 1.68
CA ILE A 63 -20.13 10.92 1.10
C ILE A 63 -20.74 11.22 -0.26
N ASP A 64 -20.49 10.34 -1.23
CA ASP A 64 -21.21 10.32 -2.50
C ASP A 64 -22.46 9.45 -2.32
N ASN A 65 -23.64 10.05 -2.49
CA ASN A 65 -24.94 9.39 -2.39
C ASN A 65 -25.63 9.18 -3.75
N GLU A 66 -24.95 9.49 -4.85
CA GLU A 66 -25.48 9.42 -6.21
C GLU A 66 -24.83 8.28 -7.01
N THR A 67 -23.54 8.01 -6.78
CA THR A 67 -22.78 7.00 -7.52
C THR A 67 -22.84 5.62 -6.85
N VAL A 68 -23.32 4.61 -7.59
CA VAL A 68 -23.21 3.20 -7.14
C VAL A 68 -21.78 2.69 -7.37
N SER A 69 -21.13 2.27 -6.28
CA SER A 69 -19.73 1.82 -6.32
C SER A 69 -19.54 0.52 -7.09
N THR A 70 -18.61 0.53 -8.06
CA THR A 70 -18.13 -0.63 -8.83
C THR A 70 -16.61 -0.49 -9.07
N ILE A 71 -15.97 -1.49 -9.69
CA ILE A 71 -14.52 -1.50 -9.94
C ILE A 71 -14.04 -0.24 -10.69
N THR A 72 -14.87 0.32 -11.57
CA THR A 72 -14.49 1.46 -12.43
C THR A 72 -15.43 2.67 -12.27
N SER A 73 -16.26 2.72 -11.24
CA SER A 73 -17.25 3.81 -11.08
C SER A 73 -16.60 5.14 -10.70
N HIS A 74 -15.47 5.12 -10.00
CA HIS A 74 -14.80 6.31 -9.50
C HIS A 74 -13.50 6.60 -10.26
N PRO A 75 -13.17 7.88 -10.49
CA PRO A 75 -11.87 8.27 -11.00
C PRO A 75 -10.77 8.02 -9.95
N ALA A 76 -9.51 8.12 -10.37
CA ALA A 76 -8.37 8.02 -9.46
C ALA A 76 -8.40 9.13 -8.40
N GLY A 77 -8.29 8.73 -7.13
CA GLY A 77 -8.21 9.62 -5.97
C GLY A 77 -6.77 9.74 -5.47
N TYR A 78 -6.43 10.90 -4.91
CA TYR A 78 -5.09 11.21 -4.39
C TYR A 78 -5.24 12.05 -3.12
N ILE A 79 -4.35 11.86 -2.16
CA ILE A 79 -4.16 12.75 -1.02
C ILE A 79 -3.19 13.86 -1.42
N ASP A 80 -2.03 13.48 -1.97
CA ASP A 80 -1.02 14.36 -2.52
C ASP A 80 -0.29 13.67 -3.68
N ARG A 81 -0.82 13.88 -4.89
CA ARG A 81 -0.41 13.17 -6.11
C ARG A 81 1.09 13.25 -6.41
N GLU A 82 1.75 14.35 -6.07
CA GLU A 82 3.17 14.54 -6.38
C GLU A 82 4.08 13.79 -5.39
N ASN A 83 3.55 13.47 -4.20
CA ASN A 83 4.30 12.92 -3.08
C ASN A 83 3.95 11.46 -2.75
N GLU A 84 3.02 10.87 -3.49
CA GLU A 84 2.66 9.46 -3.36
C GLU A 84 3.63 8.56 -4.13
N LEU A 85 4.21 7.56 -3.45
CA LEU A 85 4.97 6.51 -4.13
C LEU A 85 4.08 5.36 -4.63
N ILE A 86 2.94 5.19 -3.96
CA ILE A 86 1.94 4.15 -4.21
C ILE A 86 0.59 4.87 -4.18
N VAL A 87 -0.27 4.53 -5.13
CA VAL A 87 -1.58 5.14 -5.39
C VAL A 87 -2.68 4.09 -5.31
#